data_AF-A0AAW1IBM4-F1
#
_entry.id   AF-A0AAW1IBM4-F1
#
_cell.length_a   1.000
_cell.length_b   1.000
_cell.length_c   1.000
_cell.angle_alpha   90.00
_cell.angle_beta   90.00
_cell.angle_gamma   90.00
#
_symmetry.space_group_name_H-M   'P 1'
#
loop_
_entity.id
_entity.type
_entity.pdbx_description
1 polymer ?
#
loop_
_entity_poly.entity_id
_entity_poly.type
_entity_poly.pdbx_seq_one_letter_code
_entity_poly.pdbx_strand_id
1 'polypeptide(L)'
;MQQIINTSMINYKAFFRWLYSAIVHLIDEQVSPEVPKMTQQDVAHITEFLLNFDDIGTINSPDGRKKPKFIMEKLGQYLMDAPLTIPFEIDANEWNTFLNQNECFKNNPSIMKHYRDTSLIQQFNMLKKSVSNIFDKLQYSLVDKFEAIKVVDVMNFSHSILKITNITSGPYTVLLGLLLSCPPSPHFYFIEINNEHSVHVKAGTVYASHQDLESQPKNYEILDLQFYTSNILSLLLQENNPTKTAVMYQCPSIILRERLENVDIKVSIFDQVLVKINATFGGNSVLKILDGMIASSFAVSGFRNVSVVLADSRRKVRIYEMEAEEDEEEDAEMTNSTVRESDVSMPENSDCD
;
A
#
# COMPACT_ATOMS: atom_id res chain seq x y z
N MET A 1 22.21 9.51 -28.68
CA MET A 1 21.01 10.37 -28.73
C MET A 1 21.34 11.85 -28.65
N GLN A 2 22.02 12.35 -27.61
CA GLN A 2 22.31 13.80 -27.47
C GLN A 2 23.01 14.41 -28.70
N GLN A 3 23.99 13.72 -29.28
CA GLN A 3 24.65 14.16 -30.51
C GLN A 3 23.66 14.34 -31.68
N ILE A 4 22.72 13.40 -31.84
CA ILE A 4 21.69 13.45 -32.89
C ILE A 4 20.72 14.61 -32.64
N ILE A 5 20.35 14.88 -31.39
CA ILE A 5 19.53 16.04 -31.02
C ILE A 5 20.26 17.33 -31.40
N ASN A 6 21.52 17.47 -31.01
CA ASN A 6 22.32 18.67 -31.28
C ASN A 6 22.49 18.91 -32.78
N THR A 7 22.86 17.89 -33.55
CA THR A 7 23.00 17.98 -35.02
C THR A 7 21.67 18.32 -35.67
N SER A 8 20.58 17.67 -35.28
CA SER A 8 19.25 17.96 -35.81
C SER A 8 18.82 19.39 -35.50
N MET A 9 19.09 19.90 -34.30
CA MET A 9 18.74 21.27 -33.90
C MET A 9 19.50 22.33 -34.70
N ILE A 10 20.78 22.11 -34.97
CA ILE A 10 21.60 22.99 -35.83
C ILE A 10 21.03 23.01 -37.25
N ASN A 11 20.75 21.84 -37.81
CA ASN A 11 20.20 21.70 -39.16
C ASN A 11 18.82 22.35 -39.29
N TYR A 12 17.91 22.13 -38.33
CA TYR A 12 16.60 22.79 -38.30
C TYR A 12 16.72 24.31 -38.22
N LYS A 13 17.58 24.83 -37.34
CA LYS A 13 17.78 26.28 -37.19
C LYS A 13 18.29 26.93 -38.48
N ALA A 14 19.23 26.27 -39.17
CA ALA A 14 19.73 26.73 -40.46
C ALA A 14 18.64 26.70 -41.55
N PHE A 15 17.90 25.60 -41.64
CA PHE A 15 16.81 25.42 -42.61
C PHE A 15 15.68 26.45 -42.42
N PHE A 16 15.16 26.63 -41.21
CA PHE A 16 14.08 27.58 -40.97
C PHE A 16 14.51 29.04 -41.18
N ARG A 17 15.75 29.39 -40.82
CA ARG A 17 16.28 30.74 -41.11
C ARG A 17 16.37 30.99 -42.61
N TRP A 18 16.82 30.00 -43.39
CA TRP A 18 16.83 30.10 -44.85
C TRP A 18 15.42 30.23 -45.42
N LEU A 19 14.51 29.33 -45.02
CA LEU A 19 13.13 29.30 -45.52
C LEU A 19 12.41 30.62 -45.20
N TYR A 20 12.58 31.17 -44.01
CA TYR A 20 12.06 32.47 -43.63
C TYR A 20 12.59 33.58 -44.54
N SER A 21 13.91 33.65 -44.75
CA SER A 21 14.52 34.63 -45.65
C SER A 21 14.01 34.49 -47.08
N ALA A 22 13.79 33.27 -47.57
CA ALA A 22 13.27 33.02 -48.90
C ALA A 22 11.80 33.45 -49.05
N ILE A 23 10.96 33.17 -48.06
CA ILE A 23 9.54 33.57 -48.04
C ILE A 23 9.41 35.10 -48.01
N VAL A 24 10.14 35.79 -47.12
CA VAL A 24 10.10 37.26 -47.01
C VAL A 24 10.54 37.92 -48.32
N HIS A 25 11.57 37.36 -48.96
CA HIS A 25 12.03 37.85 -50.26
C HIS A 25 11.00 37.63 -51.38
N LEU A 26 10.24 36.53 -51.34
CA LEU A 26 9.16 36.25 -52.31
C LEU A 26 7.91 37.13 -52.09
N ILE A 27 7.70 37.63 -50.87
CA ILE A 27 6.58 38.53 -50.51
C ILE A 27 6.95 40.01 -50.77
N ASP A 28 8.17 40.28 -51.25
CA ASP A 28 8.71 41.62 -51.55
C ASP A 28 8.78 42.53 -50.30
N GLU A 29 8.86 41.93 -49.12
CA GLU A 29 9.09 42.61 -47.84
C GLU A 29 10.60 42.73 -47.55
N GLN A 30 11.01 43.82 -46.89
CA GLN A 30 12.39 44.00 -46.44
C GLN A 30 12.71 43.00 -45.32
N VAL A 31 13.66 42.10 -45.54
CA VAL A 31 14.18 41.21 -44.49
C VAL A 31 14.75 42.08 -43.36
N SER A 32 14.23 41.92 -42.14
CA SER A 32 14.72 42.66 -40.97
C SER A 32 16.25 42.54 -40.84
N PRO A 33 16.98 43.65 -40.59
CA PRO A 33 18.44 43.63 -40.44
C PRO A 33 18.91 42.82 -39.21
N GLU A 34 18.00 42.40 -38.33
CA GLU A 34 18.28 41.50 -37.21
C GLU A 34 18.50 40.04 -37.64
N VAL A 35 18.13 39.65 -38.86
CA VAL A 35 18.37 38.29 -39.36
C VAL A 35 19.80 38.20 -39.90
N PRO A 36 20.71 37.43 -39.27
CA PRO A 36 22.09 37.33 -39.73
C PRO A 36 22.14 36.74 -41.13
N LYS A 37 22.92 37.36 -42.03
CA LYS A 37 23.19 36.83 -43.37
C LYS A 37 23.71 35.41 -43.28
N MET A 38 23.18 34.53 -44.13
CA MET A 38 23.50 33.11 -44.10
C MET A 38 24.96 32.85 -44.45
N THR A 39 25.63 31.99 -43.68
CA THR A 39 27.03 31.63 -43.90
C THR A 39 27.16 30.43 -44.84
N GLN A 40 28.35 30.20 -45.41
CA GLN A 40 28.60 29.02 -46.25
C GLN A 40 28.43 27.69 -45.48
N GLN A 41 28.70 27.68 -44.16
CA GLN A 41 28.46 26.52 -43.29
C GLN A 41 26.97 26.23 -43.15
N ASP A 42 26.13 27.25 -43.08
CA ASP A 42 24.68 27.08 -43.01
C ASP A 42 24.13 26.46 -44.29
N VAL A 43 24.67 26.83 -45.46
CA VAL A 43 24.30 26.23 -46.74
C VAL A 43 24.68 24.75 -46.79
N ALA A 44 25.83 24.38 -46.22
CA ALA A 44 26.22 22.96 -46.08
C ALA A 44 25.25 22.19 -45.16
N HIS A 45 24.87 22.74 -44.01
CA HIS A 45 23.88 22.13 -43.11
C HIS A 45 22.50 21.99 -43.74
N ILE A 46 22.07 22.96 -44.55
CA ILE A 46 20.81 22.88 -45.30
C ILE A 46 20.89 21.79 -46.36
N THR A 47 22.03 21.67 -47.05
CA THR A 47 22.24 20.62 -48.06
C THR A 47 22.21 19.24 -47.42
N GLU A 48 22.91 19.05 -46.29
CA GLU A 48 22.88 17.82 -45.51
C GLU A 48 21.46 17.50 -45.01
N PHE A 49 20.74 18.51 -44.51
CA PHE A 49 19.35 18.38 -44.10
C PHE A 49 18.43 17.99 -45.25
N LEU A 50 18.63 18.57 -46.43
CA LEU A 50 17.83 18.28 -47.63
C LEU A 50 18.13 16.88 -48.19
N LEU A 51 19.39 16.45 -48.20
CA LEU A 51 19.78 15.09 -48.59
C LEU A 51 19.15 14.03 -47.69
N ASN A 52 18.94 14.36 -46.41
CA ASN A 52 18.21 13.48 -45.50
C ASN A 52 16.70 13.38 -45.82
N PHE A 53 16.14 14.23 -46.69
CA PHE A 53 14.79 14.04 -47.23
C PHE A 53 14.72 13.00 -48.34
N ASP A 54 15.83 12.73 -49.04
CA ASP A 54 15.84 11.86 -50.22
C ASP A 54 16.10 10.38 -49.91
N ASP A 55 16.54 10.04 -48.69
CA ASP A 55 16.75 8.66 -48.22
C ASP A 55 15.42 7.97 -47.84
N ILE A 56 14.45 8.07 -48.76
CA ILE A 56 13.08 7.62 -48.64
C ILE A 56 13.02 6.13 -49.00
N GLY A 57 12.86 5.28 -47.98
CA GLY A 57 12.41 3.91 -48.19
C GLY A 57 11.06 3.91 -48.95
N THR A 58 11.04 3.32 -50.14
CA THR A 58 9.79 2.98 -50.84
C THR A 58 9.07 1.90 -50.05
N ILE A 59 8.00 2.24 -49.34
CA ILE A 59 7.04 1.25 -48.85
C ILE A 59 5.94 1.13 -49.92
N ASN A 60 5.79 -0.06 -50.47
CA ASN A 60 4.65 -0.40 -51.31
C ASN A 60 3.37 -0.31 -50.45
N SER A 61 2.55 0.72 -50.67
CA SER A 61 1.17 0.68 -50.19
C SER A 61 0.43 -0.47 -50.88
N PRO A 62 -0.54 -1.12 -50.23
CA PRO A 62 -1.35 -2.20 -50.82
C PRO A 62 -2.11 -1.78 -52.09
N ASP A 63 -2.15 -0.49 -52.40
CA ASP A 63 -2.79 0.12 -53.57
C ASP A 63 -1.82 0.51 -54.70
N GLY A 64 -0.56 0.04 -54.67
CA GLY A 64 0.44 0.26 -55.74
C GLY A 64 0.93 1.70 -55.92
N ARG A 65 0.37 2.67 -55.17
CA ARG A 65 0.81 4.07 -55.19
C ARG A 65 1.98 4.26 -54.22
N LYS A 66 3.15 4.62 -54.77
CA LYS A 66 4.31 5.10 -54.01
C LYS A 66 3.92 6.42 -53.35
N LYS A 67 3.57 6.40 -52.06
CA LYS A 67 3.47 7.63 -51.26
C LYS A 67 4.83 7.85 -50.58
N PRO A 68 5.52 8.97 -50.82
CA PRO A 68 6.73 9.29 -50.09
C PRO A 68 6.34 9.46 -48.61
N LYS A 69 6.81 8.56 -47.75
CA LYS A 69 6.68 8.73 -46.30
C LYS A 69 7.84 9.61 -45.85
N PHE A 70 7.52 10.86 -45.54
CA PHE A 70 8.46 11.85 -45.09
C PHE A 70 8.87 11.56 -43.64
N ILE A 71 10.10 11.11 -43.40
CA ILE A 71 10.64 10.97 -42.04
C ILE A 71 11.54 12.17 -41.80
N MET A 72 10.93 13.27 -41.36
CA MET A 72 11.65 14.51 -41.06
C MET A 72 12.63 14.35 -39.87
N GLU A 73 12.48 13.29 -39.07
CA GLU A 73 13.12 13.19 -37.76
C GLU A 73 13.95 11.92 -37.60
N LYS A 74 15.28 12.04 -37.79
CA LYS A 74 16.26 11.05 -37.31
C LYS A 74 16.17 10.82 -35.80
N LEU A 75 15.58 11.76 -35.06
CA LEU A 75 15.34 11.67 -33.62
C LEU A 75 14.16 10.75 -33.26
N GLY A 76 13.06 10.83 -34.02
CA GLY A 76 11.82 10.11 -33.72
C GLY A 76 11.99 8.59 -33.69
N GLN A 77 12.82 8.03 -34.57
CA GLN A 77 13.13 6.59 -34.58
C GLN A 77 13.75 6.07 -33.27
N TYR A 78 14.48 6.90 -32.52
CA TYR A 78 15.04 6.48 -31.22
C TYR A 78 13.99 6.48 -30.10
N LEU A 79 12.88 7.21 -30.29
CA LEU A 79 11.76 7.33 -29.36
C LEU A 79 10.57 6.44 -29.73
N MET A 80 10.73 5.55 -30.71
CA MET A 80 9.73 4.55 -31.06
C MET A 80 10.20 3.16 -30.61
N ASP A 81 9.28 2.30 -30.19
CA ASP A 81 9.60 0.90 -29.89
C ASP A 81 9.67 0.06 -31.18
N ALA A 82 10.60 0.43 -32.06
CA ALA A 82 10.83 -0.21 -33.35
C ALA A 82 12.33 -0.15 -33.70
N PRO A 83 12.84 -1.08 -34.53
CA PRO A 83 14.21 -1.00 -35.04
C PRO A 83 14.47 0.31 -35.79
N LEU A 84 15.70 0.80 -35.72
CA LEU A 84 16.11 2.02 -36.41
C LEU A 84 16.06 1.81 -37.92
N THR A 85 15.53 2.81 -38.64
CA THR A 85 15.47 2.80 -40.11
C THR A 85 16.71 3.45 -40.71
N ILE A 86 17.25 4.46 -40.04
CA ILE A 86 18.45 5.19 -40.46
C ILE A 86 19.44 5.13 -39.28
N PRO A 87 20.29 4.09 -39.21
CA PRO A 87 21.28 4.00 -38.15
C PRO A 87 22.27 5.16 -38.24
N PHE A 88 22.76 5.62 -37.09
CA PHE A 88 23.80 6.64 -37.06
C PHE A 88 25.12 6.02 -37.53
N GLU A 89 25.79 6.62 -38.51
CA GLU A 89 27.08 6.12 -39.01
C GLU A 89 28.16 6.35 -37.95
N ILE A 90 28.67 5.26 -37.37
CA ILE A 90 29.73 5.28 -36.36
C ILE A 90 31.02 4.62 -36.86
N ASP A 91 31.04 4.21 -38.13
CA ASP A 91 32.16 3.49 -38.73
C ASP A 91 33.37 4.41 -38.99
N ALA A 92 33.19 5.72 -38.90
CA ALA A 92 34.28 6.70 -38.91
C ALA A 92 34.99 6.88 -37.54
N ASN A 93 34.49 6.26 -36.46
CA ASN A 93 35.10 6.42 -35.13
C ASN A 93 36.26 5.44 -34.93
N GLU A 94 37.46 5.98 -34.68
CA GLU A 94 38.70 5.23 -34.39
C GLU A 94 38.51 4.16 -33.30
N TRP A 95 37.66 4.42 -32.30
CA TRP A 95 37.36 3.47 -31.24
C TRP A 95 36.63 2.21 -31.75
N ASN A 96 35.69 2.36 -32.68
CA ASN A 96 34.97 1.22 -33.25
C ASN A 96 35.88 0.43 -34.20
N THR A 97 36.74 1.11 -34.94
CA THR A 97 37.76 0.47 -35.76
C THR A 97 38.70 -0.37 -34.90
N PHE A 98 39.16 0.18 -33.77
CA PHE A 98 39.98 -0.53 -32.78
C PHE A 98 39.25 -1.75 -32.19
N LEU A 99 37.99 -1.60 -31.79
CA LEU A 99 37.19 -2.71 -31.24
C LEU A 99 36.91 -3.81 -32.28
N ASN A 100 36.71 -3.45 -33.55
CA ASN A 100 36.50 -4.41 -34.62
C ASN A 100 37.79 -5.16 -34.98
N GLN A 101 38.96 -4.53 -34.85
CA GLN A 101 40.26 -5.17 -35.07
C GLN A 101 40.66 -6.11 -33.92
N ASN A 102 40.13 -5.91 -32.71
CA ASN A 102 40.50 -6.68 -31.53
C ASN A 102 39.30 -7.43 -30.92
N GLU A 103 39.11 -8.68 -31.31
CA GLU A 103 38.00 -9.51 -30.82
C GLU A 103 38.00 -9.73 -29.30
N CYS A 104 39.19 -9.80 -28.68
CA CYS A 104 39.33 -9.96 -27.24
C CYS A 104 38.74 -8.79 -26.45
N PHE A 105 38.88 -7.55 -26.96
CA PHE A 105 38.28 -6.36 -26.35
C PHE A 105 36.78 -6.27 -26.65
N LYS A 106 36.36 -6.63 -27.87
CA LYS A 106 34.94 -6.64 -28.24
C LYS A 106 34.09 -7.56 -27.36
N ASN A 107 34.64 -8.69 -26.93
CA ASN A 107 33.96 -9.67 -26.09
C ASN A 107 34.21 -9.49 -24.59
N ASN A 108 34.93 -8.44 -24.18
CA ASN A 108 35.23 -8.21 -22.77
C ASN A 108 33.94 -7.84 -22.00
N PRO A 109 33.65 -8.49 -20.86
CA PRO A 109 32.44 -8.21 -20.07
C PRO A 109 32.37 -6.77 -19.53
N SER A 110 33.51 -6.08 -19.42
CA SER A 110 33.58 -4.69 -18.96
C SER A 110 33.25 -3.66 -20.04
N ILE A 111 33.17 -4.08 -21.32
CA ILE A 111 32.83 -3.19 -22.43
C ILE A 111 31.34 -3.32 -22.73
N MET A 112 30.62 -2.19 -22.65
CA MET A 112 29.20 -2.14 -23.01
C MET A 112 29.03 -2.41 -24.50
N LYS A 113 28.23 -3.43 -24.83
CA LYS A 113 27.90 -3.76 -26.21
C LYS A 113 27.04 -2.64 -26.81
N HIS A 114 27.46 -2.16 -27.97
CA HIS A 114 26.72 -1.14 -28.69
C HIS A 114 25.71 -1.78 -29.64
N TYR A 115 24.42 -1.49 -29.45
CA TYR A 115 23.33 -1.98 -30.29
C TYR A 115 22.98 -0.92 -31.35
N ARG A 116 23.44 -1.14 -32.59
CA ARG A 116 23.34 -0.16 -33.70
C ARG A 116 21.93 0.01 -34.26
N ASP A 117 21.12 -1.06 -34.23
CA ASP A 117 19.83 -1.12 -34.93
C ASP A 117 18.63 -0.97 -33.99
N THR A 118 18.88 -0.78 -32.70
CA THR A 118 17.82 -0.71 -31.67
C THR A 118 17.53 0.72 -31.27
N SER A 119 16.26 1.03 -31.02
CA SER A 119 15.87 2.32 -30.44
C SER A 119 16.24 2.44 -28.97
N LEU A 120 16.14 3.67 -28.42
CA LEU A 120 16.38 3.89 -26.99
C LEU A 120 15.33 3.17 -26.14
N ILE A 121 14.08 3.14 -26.60
CA ILE A 121 12.98 2.46 -25.90
C ILE A 121 13.24 0.96 -25.85
N GLN A 122 13.72 0.36 -26.94
CA GLN A 122 14.08 -1.05 -26.96
C GLN A 122 15.21 -1.37 -25.97
N GLN A 123 16.29 -0.56 -25.96
CA GLN A 123 17.38 -0.73 -25.00
C GLN A 123 16.92 -0.54 -23.55
N PHE A 124 16.04 0.42 -23.30
CA PHE A 124 15.42 0.63 -21.99
C PHE A 124 14.58 -0.58 -21.58
N ASN A 125 13.76 -1.12 -22.46
CA ASN A 125 12.95 -2.31 -22.20
C ASN A 125 13.83 -3.55 -21.94
N MET A 126 14.94 -3.70 -22.68
CA MET A 126 15.93 -4.75 -22.43
C MET A 126 16.57 -4.62 -21.05
N LEU A 127 16.96 -3.40 -20.66
CA LEU A 127 17.51 -3.13 -19.34
C LEU A 127 16.47 -3.42 -18.25
N LYS A 128 15.25 -2.89 -18.40
CA LYS A 128 14.14 -3.13 -17.47
C LYS A 128 13.90 -4.63 -17.28
N LYS A 129 13.81 -5.39 -18.37
CA LYS A 129 13.64 -6.85 -18.33
C LYS A 129 14.79 -7.54 -17.61
N SER A 130 16.03 -7.11 -17.88
CA SER A 130 17.22 -7.67 -17.24
C SER A 130 17.22 -7.40 -15.73
N VAL A 131 16.83 -6.19 -15.31
CA VAL A 131 16.67 -5.82 -13.91
C VAL A 131 15.55 -6.61 -13.24
N SER A 132 14.36 -6.70 -13.86
CA SER A 132 13.25 -7.50 -13.34
C SER A 132 13.65 -8.96 -13.15
N ASN A 133 14.32 -9.57 -14.14
CA ASN A 133 14.77 -10.96 -14.05
C ASN A 133 15.71 -11.23 -12.86
N ILE A 134 16.51 -10.23 -12.44
CA ILE A 134 17.38 -10.36 -11.25
C ILE A 134 16.52 -10.49 -9.98
N PHE A 135 15.46 -9.69 -9.87
CA PHE A 135 14.57 -9.68 -8.70
C PHE A 135 13.59 -10.86 -8.69
N ASP A 136 13.11 -11.30 -9.86
CA ASP A 136 12.22 -12.46 -9.96
C ASP A 136 12.89 -13.71 -9.39
N LYS A 137 14.18 -13.91 -9.68
CA LYS A 137 14.93 -15.05 -9.15
C LYS A 137 15.09 -15.00 -7.62
N LEU A 138 15.20 -13.81 -7.03
CA LEU A 138 15.31 -13.66 -5.58
C LEU A 138 14.03 -14.10 -4.87
N GLN A 139 12.86 -13.83 -5.44
CA GLN A 139 11.58 -14.20 -4.86
C GLN A 139 11.49 -15.72 -4.64
N TYR A 140 11.78 -16.52 -5.67
CA TYR A 140 11.72 -17.98 -5.58
C TYR A 140 12.84 -18.54 -4.70
N SER A 141 14.07 -18.04 -4.85
CA SER A 141 15.22 -18.48 -4.05
C SER A 141 15.05 -18.26 -2.54
N LEU A 142 14.32 -17.20 -2.16
CA LEU A 142 14.01 -16.96 -0.75
C LEU A 142 12.97 -17.94 -0.23
N VAL A 143 11.90 -18.19 -1.00
CA VAL A 143 10.82 -19.13 -0.62
C VAL A 143 11.33 -20.56 -0.53
N ASP A 144 12.23 -20.97 -1.44
CA ASP A 144 12.85 -22.31 -1.42
C ASP A 144 13.67 -22.58 -0.14
N LYS A 145 14.05 -21.54 0.60
CA LYS A 145 14.74 -21.67 1.90
C LYS A 145 13.79 -21.77 3.09
N PHE A 146 12.50 -21.49 2.91
CA PHE A 146 11.51 -21.66 3.96
C PHE A 146 11.00 -23.09 3.95
N GLU A 147 11.33 -23.83 5.00
CA GLU A 147 10.75 -25.15 5.25
C GLU A 147 9.77 -25.07 6.42
N ALA A 148 8.64 -25.78 6.29
CA ALA A 148 7.68 -25.90 7.39
C ALA A 148 8.29 -26.75 8.51
N ILE A 149 8.80 -26.09 9.55
CA ILE A 149 9.42 -26.76 10.71
C ILE A 149 8.38 -27.62 11.45
N LYS A 150 7.19 -27.05 11.66
CA LYS A 150 6.12 -27.71 12.42
C LYS A 150 4.76 -27.26 11.96
N VAL A 151 3.84 -28.22 11.82
CA VAL A 151 2.42 -27.98 11.66
C VAL A 151 1.74 -28.40 12.95
N VAL A 152 0.90 -27.52 13.50
CA VAL A 152 0.13 -27.76 14.71
C VAL A 152 -1.33 -27.77 14.32
N ASP A 153 -2.00 -28.90 14.52
CA ASP A 153 -3.45 -28.97 14.34
C ASP A 153 -4.13 -28.40 15.58
N VAL A 154 -4.97 -27.38 15.37
CA VAL A 154 -5.61 -26.65 16.45
C VAL A 154 -7.02 -27.14 16.65
N MET A 155 -7.89 -26.98 15.63
CA MET A 155 -9.30 -27.32 15.73
C MET A 155 -9.94 -27.53 14.36
N ASN A 156 -10.94 -28.42 14.31
CA ASN A 156 -11.89 -28.50 13.21
C ASN A 156 -13.18 -27.74 13.58
N PHE A 157 -13.39 -26.58 12.95
CA PHE A 157 -14.54 -25.71 13.23
C PHE A 157 -15.77 -25.98 12.34
N SER A 158 -15.71 -26.97 11.44
CA SER A 158 -16.80 -27.37 10.56
C SER A 158 -17.50 -26.17 9.87
N HIS A 159 -18.77 -25.89 10.22
CA HIS A 159 -19.57 -24.80 9.66
C HIS A 159 -19.65 -23.55 10.56
N SER A 160 -18.98 -23.55 11.71
CA SER A 160 -19.00 -22.43 12.64
C SER A 160 -18.07 -21.30 12.19
N ILE A 161 -18.47 -20.06 12.46
CA ILE A 161 -17.64 -18.89 12.20
C ILE A 161 -16.58 -18.81 13.29
N LEU A 162 -15.30 -18.75 12.90
CA LEU A 162 -14.16 -18.64 13.80
C LEU A 162 -13.64 -17.20 13.78
N LYS A 163 -13.60 -16.55 14.95
CA LYS A 163 -12.88 -15.29 15.17
C LYS A 163 -11.50 -15.59 15.74
N ILE A 164 -10.48 -14.98 15.14
CA ILE A 164 -9.08 -15.20 15.50
C ILE A 164 -8.41 -13.85 15.76
N THR A 165 -7.68 -13.76 16.85
CA THR A 165 -6.77 -12.64 17.15
C THR A 165 -5.41 -13.21 17.51
N ASN A 166 -4.33 -12.55 17.07
CA ASN A 166 -2.98 -12.93 17.43
C ASN A 166 -2.13 -11.70 17.77
N ILE A 167 -1.08 -11.93 18.56
CA ILE A 167 -0.04 -10.93 18.80
C ILE A 167 1.29 -11.63 19.11
N THR A 168 2.38 -11.04 18.66
CA THR A 168 3.73 -11.50 19.02
C THR A 168 4.13 -10.93 20.38
N SER A 169 4.49 -11.79 21.31
CA SER A 169 5.01 -11.43 22.63
C SER A 169 6.52 -11.71 22.68
N GLY A 170 7.32 -10.84 22.08
CA GLY A 170 8.77 -11.04 21.92
C GLY A 170 9.13 -11.78 20.63
N PRO A 171 10.42 -12.19 20.47
CA PRO A 171 10.92 -12.70 19.18
C PRO A 171 10.43 -14.10 18.82
N TYR A 172 10.08 -14.93 19.81
CA TYR A 172 9.79 -16.35 19.60
C TYR A 172 8.42 -16.80 20.09
N THR A 173 7.63 -15.91 20.71
CA THR A 173 6.33 -16.26 21.29
C THR A 173 5.20 -15.59 20.55
N VAL A 174 4.20 -16.38 20.16
CA VAL A 174 2.94 -15.92 19.57
C VAL A 174 1.81 -16.30 20.50
N LEU A 175 0.97 -15.32 20.82
CA LEU A 175 -0.28 -15.53 21.54
C LEU A 175 -1.43 -15.54 20.54
N LEU A 176 -2.35 -16.47 20.72
CA LEU A 176 -3.49 -16.70 19.84
C LEU A 176 -4.77 -16.82 20.69
N GLY A 177 -5.79 -16.06 20.32
CA GLY A 177 -7.13 -16.15 20.87
C GLY A 177 -8.11 -16.60 19.79
N LEU A 178 -8.91 -17.63 20.10
CA LEU A 178 -9.84 -18.28 19.17
C LEU A 178 -11.24 -18.35 19.77
N LEU A 179 -12.22 -17.79 19.08
CA LEU A 179 -13.62 -17.81 19.50
C LEU A 179 -14.50 -18.37 18.40
N LEU A 180 -15.32 -19.36 18.76
CA LEU A 180 -16.40 -19.85 17.93
C LEU A 180 -17.61 -18.92 18.10
N SER A 181 -17.97 -18.21 17.03
CA SER A 181 -19.01 -17.19 17.06
C SER A 181 -20.41 -17.69 16.71
N CYS A 182 -20.59 -18.98 16.36
CA CYS A 182 -21.91 -19.51 16.02
C CYS A 182 -22.10 -20.95 16.54
N PRO A 183 -22.94 -21.15 17.57
CA PRO A 183 -23.63 -20.15 18.41
C PRO A 183 -22.65 -19.32 19.27
N PRO A 184 -23.07 -18.19 19.87
CA PRO A 184 -22.23 -17.44 20.81
C PRO A 184 -21.72 -18.39 21.90
N SER A 185 -20.39 -18.45 22.02
CA SER A 185 -19.75 -19.38 22.94
C SER A 185 -19.56 -18.72 24.30
N PRO A 186 -19.79 -19.45 25.41
CA PRO A 186 -19.47 -18.96 26.76
C PRO A 186 -17.95 -18.96 27.03
N HIS A 187 -17.15 -19.46 26.09
CA HIS A 187 -15.71 -19.59 26.23
C HIS A 187 -14.97 -19.32 24.91
N PHE A 188 -13.71 -18.92 25.03
CA PHE A 188 -12.75 -18.87 23.93
C PHE A 188 -11.52 -19.72 24.29
N TYR A 189 -10.69 -20.02 23.31
CA TYR A 189 -9.45 -20.76 23.50
C TYR A 189 -8.28 -19.80 23.45
N PHE A 190 -7.40 -19.89 24.43
CA PHE A 190 -6.19 -19.10 24.52
C PHE A 190 -4.98 -20.02 24.37
N ILE A 191 -4.11 -19.72 23.41
CA ILE A 191 -2.99 -20.57 23.03
C ILE A 191 -1.72 -19.72 22.99
N GLU A 192 -0.67 -20.21 23.64
CA GLU A 192 0.67 -19.65 23.60
C GLU A 192 1.59 -20.63 22.85
N ILE A 193 2.22 -20.15 21.78
CA ILE A 193 3.17 -20.91 20.96
C ILE A 193 4.54 -20.27 21.13
N ASN A 194 5.50 -21.02 21.66
CA ASN A 194 6.90 -20.59 21.81
C ASN A 194 7.80 -21.44 20.90
N ASN A 195 8.69 -20.79 20.14
CA ASN A 195 9.63 -21.42 19.21
C ASN A 195 11.09 -20.96 19.41
N GLU A 196 11.55 -20.82 20.65
CA GLU A 196 12.94 -20.40 20.94
C GLU A 196 13.98 -21.51 20.70
N HIS A 197 13.68 -22.74 21.13
CA HIS A 197 14.56 -23.90 20.94
C HIS A 197 13.83 -25.09 20.32
N SER A 198 12.59 -25.32 20.76
CA SER A 198 11.65 -26.27 20.21
C SER A 198 10.25 -25.69 20.30
N VAL A 199 9.37 -26.11 19.39
CA VAL A 199 7.96 -25.69 19.42
C VAL A 199 7.30 -26.25 20.67
N HIS A 200 6.92 -25.36 21.59
CA HIS A 200 6.12 -25.67 22.76
C HIS A 200 4.79 -24.94 22.65
N VAL A 201 3.71 -25.66 22.93
CA VAL A 201 2.35 -25.11 22.88
C VAL A 201 1.73 -25.26 24.25
N LYS A 202 1.19 -24.16 24.77
CA LYS A 202 0.34 -24.15 25.95
C LYS A 202 -1.05 -23.70 25.56
N ALA A 203 -2.09 -24.34 26.07
CA ALA A 203 -3.46 -23.95 25.75
C ALA A 203 -4.40 -24.11 26.94
N GLY A 204 -5.50 -23.35 26.90
CA GLY A 204 -6.52 -23.33 27.92
C GLY A 204 -7.84 -22.82 27.36
N THR A 205 -8.93 -23.26 27.97
CA THR A 205 -10.28 -22.78 27.69
C THR A 205 -10.62 -21.66 28.67
N VAL A 206 -10.91 -20.48 28.17
CA VAL A 206 -11.14 -19.29 28.99
C VAL A 206 -12.61 -18.89 28.93
N TYR A 207 -13.22 -18.70 30.09
CA TYR A 207 -14.60 -18.22 30.24
C TYR A 207 -14.63 -16.95 31.11
N ALA A 208 -15.74 -16.23 31.08
CA ALA A 208 -15.94 -15.03 31.89
C ALA A 208 -17.19 -15.18 32.77
N SER A 209 -17.02 -15.09 34.09
CA SER A 209 -18.14 -15.02 35.04
C SER A 209 -17.86 -14.02 36.16
N HIS A 210 -18.86 -13.22 36.56
CA HIS A 210 -18.73 -12.36 37.74
C HIS A 210 -19.35 -13.06 38.94
N GLN A 211 -18.60 -13.14 40.04
CA GLN A 211 -19.14 -13.51 41.35
C GLN A 211 -19.06 -12.28 42.25
N ASP A 212 -20.16 -11.56 42.38
CA ASP A 212 -20.33 -10.64 43.50
C ASP A 212 -20.71 -11.44 44.74
N LEU A 213 -20.13 -11.10 45.89
CA LEU A 213 -20.39 -11.74 47.18
C LEU A 213 -21.88 -11.66 47.62
N GLU A 214 -22.67 -10.78 47.00
CA GLU A 214 -24.08 -10.52 47.34
C GLU A 214 -25.10 -10.87 46.25
N SER A 215 -24.66 -11.27 45.04
CA SER A 215 -25.58 -11.55 43.92
C SER A 215 -25.35 -12.90 43.25
N GLN A 216 -26.34 -13.42 42.52
CA GLN A 216 -26.19 -14.67 41.78
C GLN A 216 -25.08 -14.56 40.73
N PRO A 217 -24.33 -15.65 40.46
CA PRO A 217 -23.23 -15.63 39.51
C PRO A 217 -23.74 -15.21 38.12
N LYS A 218 -23.21 -14.10 37.61
CA LYS A 218 -23.50 -13.63 36.25
C LYS A 218 -22.56 -14.32 35.28
N ASN A 219 -23.10 -15.14 34.39
CA ASN A 219 -22.36 -15.72 33.28
C ASN A 219 -22.46 -14.78 32.07
N TYR A 220 -21.32 -14.52 31.44
CA TYR A 220 -21.27 -13.72 30.22
C TYR A 220 -21.12 -14.61 29.00
N GLU A 221 -21.74 -14.20 27.90
CA GLU A 221 -21.42 -14.69 26.57
C GLU A 221 -20.28 -13.85 25.98
N ILE A 222 -19.36 -14.49 25.26
CA ILE A 222 -18.22 -13.80 24.66
C ILE A 222 -18.55 -13.56 23.18
N LEU A 223 -18.70 -12.28 22.83
CA LEU A 223 -19.06 -11.87 21.47
C LEU A 223 -17.83 -11.70 20.59
N ASP A 224 -16.77 -11.14 21.16
CA ASP A 224 -15.55 -10.84 20.42
C ASP A 224 -14.33 -10.76 21.34
N LEU A 225 -13.13 -10.90 20.78
CA LEU A 225 -11.86 -10.70 21.47
C LEU A 225 -10.80 -10.11 20.54
N GLN A 226 -9.94 -9.26 21.09
CA GLN A 226 -8.79 -8.73 20.37
C GLN A 226 -7.70 -8.28 21.34
N PHE A 227 -6.44 -8.46 20.97
CA PHE A 227 -5.32 -7.95 21.76
C PHE A 227 -5.23 -6.42 21.66
N TYR A 228 -5.30 -5.74 22.81
CA TYR A 228 -5.00 -4.31 22.91
C TYR A 228 -3.49 -4.08 22.90
N THR A 229 -2.77 -4.87 23.72
CA THR A 229 -1.30 -4.98 23.73
C THR A 229 -0.91 -6.43 23.95
N SER A 230 0.40 -6.75 23.93
CA SER A 230 0.88 -8.10 24.28
C SER A 230 0.50 -8.52 25.70
N ASN A 231 0.25 -7.55 26.58
CA ASN A 231 -0.07 -7.75 27.99
C ASN A 231 -1.56 -7.68 28.31
N ILE A 232 -2.39 -7.18 27.39
CA ILE A 232 -3.81 -6.93 27.62
C ILE A 232 -4.63 -7.50 26.46
N LEU A 233 -5.49 -8.45 26.78
CA LEU A 233 -6.51 -8.98 25.89
C LEU A 233 -7.84 -8.30 26.21
N SER A 234 -8.39 -7.56 25.26
CA SER A 234 -9.73 -7.01 25.38
C SER A 234 -10.76 -8.07 25.02
N LEU A 235 -11.84 -8.13 25.78
CA LEU A 235 -13.00 -8.99 25.56
C LEU A 235 -14.25 -8.14 25.43
N LEU A 236 -15.10 -8.47 24.45
CA LEU A 236 -16.45 -7.96 24.35
C LEU A 236 -17.41 -9.04 24.87
N LEU A 237 -18.04 -8.75 26.00
CA LEU A 237 -18.92 -9.62 26.75
C LEU A 237 -20.37 -9.16 26.61
N GLN A 238 -21.30 -10.09 26.78
CA GLN A 238 -22.73 -9.81 26.84
C GLN A 238 -23.34 -10.50 28.05
N GLU A 239 -24.06 -9.73 28.87
CA GLU A 239 -24.86 -10.31 29.95
C GLU A 239 -26.04 -11.10 29.39
N ASN A 240 -26.33 -12.26 29.99
CA ASN A 240 -27.52 -13.05 29.66
C ASN A 240 -28.79 -12.47 30.34
N ASN A 241 -29.05 -11.20 30.06
CA ASN A 241 -30.18 -10.43 30.56
C ASN A 241 -31.09 -10.03 29.38
N PRO A 242 -32.40 -9.77 29.61
CA PRO A 242 -33.32 -9.40 28.51
C PRO A 242 -32.91 -8.11 27.80
N THR A 243 -32.17 -7.23 28.49
CA THR A 243 -31.66 -5.97 27.96
C THR A 243 -30.42 -6.14 27.07
N LYS A 244 -29.80 -7.33 27.04
CA LYS A 244 -28.61 -7.64 26.23
C LYS A 244 -27.49 -6.62 26.43
N THR A 245 -27.20 -6.30 27.68
CA THR A 245 -26.19 -5.30 28.03
C THR A 245 -24.80 -5.80 27.63
N ALA A 246 -24.10 -5.04 26.79
CA ALA A 246 -22.74 -5.35 26.39
C ALA A 246 -21.73 -4.73 27.37
N VAL A 247 -20.65 -5.45 27.62
CA VAL A 247 -19.60 -5.06 28.57
C VAL A 247 -18.25 -5.26 27.89
N MET A 248 -17.39 -4.25 27.97
CA MET A 248 -15.99 -4.38 27.54
C MET A 248 -15.12 -4.66 28.75
N TYR A 249 -14.27 -5.68 28.64
CA TYR A 249 -13.41 -6.13 29.73
C TYR A 249 -11.95 -6.20 29.27
N GLN A 250 -11.05 -5.54 30.01
CA GLN A 250 -9.61 -5.59 29.75
C GLN A 250 -8.97 -6.65 30.64
N CYS A 251 -8.63 -7.80 30.04
CA CYS A 251 -8.02 -8.93 30.74
C CYS A 251 -6.49 -8.87 30.63
N PRO A 252 -5.75 -8.83 31.75
CA PRO A 252 -4.29 -8.99 31.71
C PRO A 252 -3.92 -10.39 31.19
N SER A 253 -3.27 -10.45 30.03
CA SER A 253 -2.90 -11.70 29.36
C SER A 253 -1.94 -12.55 30.21
N ILE A 254 -1.13 -11.91 31.06
CA ILE A 254 -0.20 -12.60 31.96
C ILE A 254 -0.90 -13.58 32.91
N ILE A 255 -2.08 -13.22 33.42
CA ILE A 255 -2.87 -14.08 34.33
C ILE A 255 -3.35 -15.34 33.60
N LEU A 256 -3.73 -15.19 32.32
CA LEU A 256 -4.12 -16.32 31.49
C LEU A 256 -2.92 -17.24 31.23
N ARG A 257 -1.78 -16.66 30.86
CA ARG A 257 -0.54 -17.38 30.52
C ARG A 257 -0.01 -18.24 31.66
N GLU A 258 -0.02 -17.73 32.88
CA GLU A 258 0.45 -18.46 34.07
C GLU A 258 -0.38 -19.72 34.36
N ARG A 259 -1.65 -19.74 33.95
CA ARG A 259 -2.59 -20.85 34.16
C ARG A 259 -2.69 -21.81 32.98
N LEU A 260 -1.97 -21.56 31.88
CA LEU A 260 -1.98 -22.46 30.73
C LEU A 260 -1.18 -23.74 30.99
N GLU A 261 -1.67 -24.85 30.46
CA GLU A 261 -1.00 -26.15 30.53
C GLU A 261 -0.34 -26.50 29.20
N ASN A 262 0.75 -27.28 29.26
CA ASN A 262 1.42 -27.78 28.06
C ASN A 262 0.53 -28.81 27.35
N VAL A 263 0.44 -28.71 26.03
CA VAL A 263 -0.39 -29.57 25.18
C VAL A 263 0.50 -30.38 24.24
N ASP A 264 0.12 -31.63 23.96
CA ASP A 264 0.83 -32.45 22.97
C ASP A 264 0.49 -31.97 21.55
N ILE A 265 1.51 -31.61 20.79
CA ILE A 265 1.42 -31.08 19.43
C ILE A 265 1.09 -32.19 18.41
N LYS A 266 1.25 -33.47 18.78
CA LYS A 266 0.98 -34.61 17.88
C LYS A 266 -0.52 -34.87 17.67
N VAL A 267 -1.34 -34.41 18.58
CA VAL A 267 -2.80 -34.55 18.55
C VAL A 267 -3.40 -33.17 18.39
N SER A 268 -4.60 -33.07 17.80
CA SER A 268 -5.32 -31.80 17.74
C SER A 268 -5.47 -31.22 19.15
N ILE A 269 -5.18 -29.93 19.31
CA ILE A 269 -5.20 -29.26 20.63
C ILE A 269 -6.59 -29.40 21.28
N PHE A 270 -7.65 -29.33 20.48
CA PHE A 270 -9.03 -29.31 20.97
C PHE A 270 -9.60 -30.69 21.28
N ASP A 271 -8.96 -31.76 20.82
CA ASP A 271 -9.32 -33.14 21.20
C ASP A 271 -8.82 -33.48 22.62
N GLN A 272 -7.93 -32.65 23.17
CA GLN A 272 -7.36 -32.82 24.50
C GLN A 272 -8.21 -32.10 25.56
N VAL A 273 -8.19 -32.62 26.78
CA VAL A 273 -8.87 -31.97 27.91
C VAL A 273 -8.06 -30.75 28.33
N LEU A 274 -8.54 -29.56 27.96
CA LEU A 274 -7.90 -28.29 28.29
C LEU A 274 -8.33 -27.78 29.67
N VAL A 275 -7.40 -27.14 30.38
CA VAL A 275 -7.67 -26.44 31.64
C VAL A 275 -8.71 -25.32 31.42
N LYS A 276 -9.64 -25.18 32.36
CA LYS A 276 -10.66 -24.11 32.34
C LYS A 276 -10.22 -22.95 33.21
N ILE A 277 -10.12 -21.75 32.63
CA ILE A 277 -9.60 -20.55 33.27
C ILE A 277 -10.71 -19.49 33.30
N ASN A 278 -10.94 -18.88 34.45
CA ASN A 278 -11.82 -17.71 34.53
C ASN A 278 -11.03 -16.42 34.28
N ALA A 279 -11.40 -15.66 33.24
CA ALA A 279 -10.76 -14.41 32.84
C ALA A 279 -10.95 -13.27 33.85
N THR A 280 -12.01 -13.34 34.66
CA THR A 280 -12.38 -12.30 35.66
C THR A 280 -11.74 -12.53 37.02
N PHE A 281 -11.11 -13.68 37.25
CA PHE A 281 -10.60 -14.05 38.57
C PHE A 281 -9.14 -13.59 38.79
N GLY A 282 -8.97 -12.53 39.59
CA GLY A 282 -7.70 -12.17 40.22
C GLY A 282 -6.88 -11.05 39.57
N GLY A 283 -7.52 -10.03 38.99
CA GLY A 283 -6.80 -8.86 38.45
C GLY A 283 -7.51 -7.53 38.68
N ASN A 284 -6.73 -6.44 38.70
CA ASN A 284 -7.23 -5.05 38.58
C ASN A 284 -7.68 -4.81 37.13
N SER A 285 -8.74 -5.50 36.71
CA SER A 285 -9.29 -5.43 35.38
C SER A 285 -10.28 -4.28 35.25
N VAL A 286 -10.13 -3.48 34.20
CA VAL A 286 -11.09 -2.41 33.89
C VAL A 286 -12.29 -3.03 33.16
N LEU A 287 -13.47 -2.86 33.75
CA LEU A 287 -14.75 -3.27 33.20
C LEU A 287 -15.55 -2.01 32.85
N LYS A 288 -15.96 -1.88 31.59
CA LYS A 288 -16.75 -0.75 31.09
C LYS A 288 -18.08 -1.24 30.53
N ILE A 289 -19.18 -0.75 31.09
CA ILE A 289 -20.54 -1.09 30.64
C ILE A 289 -20.89 -0.23 29.41
N LEU A 290 -21.50 -0.82 28.39
CA LEU A 290 -21.86 -0.13 27.13
C LEU A 290 -23.35 0.18 27.09
N ASP A 291 -23.75 1.31 27.68
CA ASP A 291 -25.17 1.63 27.83
C ASP A 291 -25.88 1.99 26.51
N GLY A 292 -27.08 1.43 26.31
CA GLY A 292 -27.93 1.73 25.15
C GLY A 292 -27.37 1.25 23.80
N MET A 293 -26.61 0.16 23.79
CA MET A 293 -26.11 -0.46 22.56
C MET A 293 -26.00 -1.98 22.69
N ILE A 294 -26.66 -2.67 21.77
CA ILE A 294 -26.46 -4.10 21.54
C ILE A 294 -25.23 -4.24 20.65
N ALA A 295 -24.10 -4.62 21.25
CA ALA A 295 -22.83 -4.78 20.55
C ALA A 295 -22.77 -6.12 19.79
N SER A 296 -21.89 -6.22 18.80
CA SER A 296 -21.65 -7.47 18.04
C SER A 296 -20.17 -7.77 17.82
N SER A 297 -19.38 -6.74 17.55
CA SER A 297 -17.94 -6.83 17.38
C SER A 297 -17.30 -5.54 17.82
N PHE A 298 -15.99 -5.56 18.00
CA PHE A 298 -15.21 -4.39 18.32
C PHE A 298 -13.83 -4.44 17.65
N ALA A 299 -13.14 -3.31 17.66
CA ALA A 299 -11.76 -3.18 17.28
C ALA A 299 -11.02 -2.37 18.35
N VAL A 300 -9.82 -2.78 18.72
CA VAL A 300 -9.01 -2.09 19.74
C VAL A 300 -7.64 -1.72 19.20
N SER A 301 -7.06 -0.64 19.72
CA SER A 301 -5.74 -0.17 19.31
C SER A 301 -4.96 0.38 20.50
N GLY A 302 -4.06 -0.43 21.05
CA GLY A 302 -3.19 -0.02 22.17
C GLY A 302 -2.14 1.03 21.86
N PHE A 303 -1.84 1.31 20.58
CA PHE A 303 -0.95 2.42 20.22
C PHE A 303 -1.67 3.78 20.23
N ARG A 304 -2.98 3.78 20.05
CA ARG A 304 -3.81 4.99 19.94
C ARG A 304 -4.73 5.19 21.14
N ASN A 305 -4.71 4.26 22.09
CA ASN A 305 -5.52 4.25 23.29
C ASN A 305 -7.03 4.36 23.03
N VAL A 306 -7.49 3.72 21.95
CA VAL A 306 -8.90 3.73 21.53
C VAL A 306 -9.45 2.33 21.34
N SER A 307 -10.74 2.20 21.57
CA SER A 307 -11.57 1.07 21.16
C SER A 307 -12.77 1.55 20.37
N VAL A 308 -13.24 0.71 19.45
CA VAL A 308 -14.37 1.00 18.57
C VAL A 308 -15.33 -0.17 18.63
N VAL A 309 -16.57 0.05 19.03
CA VAL A 309 -17.59 -1.00 19.14
C VAL A 309 -18.62 -0.82 18.03
N LEU A 310 -18.94 -1.93 17.36
CA LEU A 310 -19.96 -2.02 16.31
C LEU A 310 -21.23 -2.67 16.86
N ALA A 311 -22.38 -2.04 16.60
CA ALA A 311 -23.67 -2.56 17.01
C ALA A 311 -24.09 -3.75 16.14
N ASP A 312 -24.93 -4.64 16.67
CA ASP A 312 -25.45 -5.81 15.97
C ASP A 312 -26.22 -5.47 14.68
N SER A 313 -26.86 -4.29 14.65
CA SER A 313 -27.48 -3.74 13.44
C SER A 313 -26.50 -3.40 12.32
N ARG A 314 -25.18 -3.36 12.61
CA ARG A 314 -24.09 -2.90 11.74
C ARG A 314 -24.21 -1.44 11.27
N ARG A 315 -25.08 -0.64 11.90
CA ARG A 315 -25.35 0.76 11.52
C ARG A 315 -24.84 1.79 12.52
N LYS A 316 -24.60 1.38 13.76
CA LYS A 316 -24.12 2.25 14.84
C LYS A 316 -22.72 1.83 15.25
N VAL A 317 -21.82 2.80 15.29
CA VAL A 317 -20.44 2.63 15.75
C VAL A 317 -20.23 3.60 16.91
N ARG A 318 -19.57 3.16 17.97
CA ARG A 318 -19.14 4.01 19.09
C ARG A 318 -17.63 3.87 19.28
N ILE A 319 -16.98 4.98 19.55
CA ILE A 319 -15.55 5.05 19.82
C ILE A 319 -15.40 5.38 21.31
N TYR A 320 -14.50 4.70 21.98
CA TYR A 320 -14.16 4.91 23.38
C TYR A 320 -12.66 5.15 23.49
N GLU A 321 -12.29 6.17 24.25
CA GLU A 321 -10.93 6.36 24.71
C GLU A 321 -10.69 5.48 25.96
N MET A 322 -9.55 4.81 26.00
CA MET A 322 -9.26 3.76 27.00
C MET A 322 -8.43 4.26 28.18
N GLU A 323 -7.82 5.44 28.07
CA GLU A 323 -6.93 6.04 29.08
C GLU A 323 -7.46 7.35 29.67
N ALA A 324 -8.57 7.89 29.15
CA ALA A 324 -9.25 8.99 29.80
C ALA A 324 -9.99 8.42 31.02
N GLU A 325 -9.55 8.81 32.23
CA GLU A 325 -10.43 8.78 33.39
C GLU A 325 -11.69 9.56 32.97
N GLU A 326 -12.85 8.95 33.14
CA GLU A 326 -14.13 9.64 32.93
C GLU A 326 -14.23 10.70 34.04
N ASP A 327 -13.66 11.88 33.77
CA ASP A 327 -14.07 13.12 34.41
C ASP A 327 -15.52 13.36 33.98
N GLU A 328 -16.45 12.65 34.61
CA GLU A 328 -17.87 12.96 34.61
C GLU A 328 -18.06 14.29 35.34
N GLU A 329 -17.74 15.41 34.69
CA GLU A 329 -18.51 16.63 34.89
C GLU A 329 -19.74 16.55 33.97
N GLU A 330 -20.79 15.93 34.51
CA GLU A 330 -22.18 16.21 34.15
C GLU A 330 -22.43 17.73 34.29
N ASP A 331 -22.18 18.52 33.24
CA ASP A 331 -22.74 19.87 33.15
C ASP A 331 -22.81 20.35 31.69
N ALA A 332 -23.86 19.88 31.00
CA ALA A 332 -24.30 20.48 29.75
C ALA A 332 -25.81 20.77 29.76
N GLU A 333 -26.32 21.32 30.87
CA GLU A 333 -27.61 22.03 30.92
C GLU A 333 -27.41 23.56 31.04
N MET A 334 -26.60 24.19 30.19
CA MET A 334 -26.46 25.66 30.17
C MET A 334 -26.30 26.25 28.77
N THR A 335 -27.19 25.92 27.82
CA THR A 335 -27.45 26.80 26.66
C THR A 335 -28.88 26.63 26.13
N ASN A 336 -29.88 27.06 26.91
CA ASN A 336 -31.25 27.19 26.39
C ASN A 336 -31.99 28.43 26.91
N SER A 337 -31.27 29.56 27.03
CA SER A 337 -31.86 30.81 27.50
C SER A 337 -31.17 32.06 26.97
N THR A 338 -31.00 32.23 25.65
CA THR A 338 -30.86 33.57 25.00
C THR A 338 -30.86 33.50 23.47
N VAL A 339 -31.90 32.89 22.86
CA VAL A 339 -32.30 33.32 21.51
C VAL A 339 -33.83 33.33 21.47
N ARG A 340 -34.41 34.35 22.11
CA ARG A 340 -35.74 34.82 21.74
C ARG A 340 -35.56 36.08 20.90
N GLU A 341 -36.11 36.00 19.70
CA GLU A 341 -36.28 37.08 18.74
C GLU A 341 -36.83 38.35 19.39
N SER A 342 -36.26 39.49 19.02
CA SER A 342 -37.05 40.69 18.75
C SER A 342 -36.27 41.57 17.79
N ASP A 343 -36.63 41.42 16.51
CA ASP A 343 -36.57 42.46 15.50
C ASP A 343 -37.26 43.76 15.95
N VAL A 344 -36.93 44.84 15.23
CA VAL A 344 -37.72 46.06 14.94
C VAL A 344 -37.38 47.37 15.70
N SER A 345 -36.70 48.24 14.94
CA SER A 345 -36.85 49.70 14.79
C SER A 345 -36.27 50.70 15.80
N MET A 346 -35.50 51.65 15.23
CA MET A 346 -35.21 52.98 15.75
C MET A 346 -36.48 53.84 15.87
N PRO A 347 -36.49 54.81 16.78
CA PRO A 347 -37.19 56.08 16.57
C PRO A 347 -36.20 57.23 16.34
N GLU A 348 -36.42 57.98 15.26
CA GLU A 348 -35.91 59.33 15.09
C GLU A 348 -36.62 60.30 16.06
N ASN A 349 -35.86 61.30 16.50
CA ASN A 349 -36.30 62.44 17.29
C ASN A 349 -37.37 63.28 16.56
N SER A 350 -38.36 63.79 17.30
CA SER A 350 -38.64 65.23 17.34
C SER A 350 -39.67 65.58 18.41
N ASP A 351 -39.18 66.19 19.48
CA ASP A 351 -39.96 67.05 20.36
C ASP A 351 -40.46 68.28 19.59
N CYS A 352 -41.73 68.62 19.83
CA CYS A 352 -42.27 69.97 19.72
C CYS A 352 -43.06 70.22 21.00
N ASP A 353 -42.42 70.89 21.97
CA ASP A 353 -42.91 72.12 22.62
C ASP A 353 -41.82 72.75 23.49
#